data_AF-A0A1B7VCQ6-F1
#
_entry.id   AF-A0A1B7VCQ6-F1
#
_cell.length_a   1.000
_cell.length_b   1.000
_cell.length_c   1.000
_cell.angle_alpha   90.00
_cell.angle_beta   90.00
_cell.angle_gamma   90.00
#
_symmetry.space_group_name_H-M   'P 1'
#
loop_
_entity.id
_entity.type
_entity.pdbx_description
1 polymer ?
#
loop_
_entity_poly.entity_id
_entity_poly.type
_entity_poly.pdbx_seq_one_letter_code
_entity_poly.pdbx_strand_id
1 'polypeptide(L)'
;METKELKFILKLLGCPNYRTGLSSSIFDSFKSEKNKICRDLGELEYVDYSREIATVKILPPGQALLKLDSAQLPIDDKELKVLEKTGKSSGKIAPSEIKVSSLKSDERDAILKILSERGLIAAEIKMKRVKAEVWLTERGIEVLRDEYNPEGKANIDFNLLGTYVRFLRKNLRLKSEKVSTLVSDININISDEEILETIKKLDRELGTENYLPIFHLRQKLQPPLLRDDLDQALYRLQKSDKIDFSTLQESSAYTPEQIDAGIPQNIGGQLFFIIVN
;
A
#
# COMPACT_ATOMS: atom_id res chain seq x y z
N MET A 1 3.70 4.86 -15.13
CA MET A 1 2.45 5.59 -14.79
C MET A 1 2.51 6.96 -15.46
N GLU A 2 1.48 7.31 -16.22
CA GLU A 2 1.40 8.61 -16.89
C GLU A 2 1.10 9.76 -15.91
N THR A 3 1.41 11.00 -16.30
CA THR A 3 1.22 12.18 -15.44
C THR A 3 -0.25 12.34 -14.98
N LYS A 4 -1.23 12.03 -15.83
CA LYS A 4 -2.66 12.17 -15.47
C LYS A 4 -3.09 11.09 -14.47
N GLU A 5 -2.63 9.86 -14.66
CA GLU A 5 -2.86 8.74 -13.74
C GLU A 5 -2.26 9.01 -12.36
N LEU A 6 -1.02 9.51 -12.34
CA LEU A 6 -0.36 9.92 -11.11
C LEU A 6 -1.15 11.02 -10.40
N LYS A 7 -1.54 12.09 -11.11
CA LYS A 7 -2.36 13.16 -10.52
C LYS A 7 -3.69 12.63 -9.98
N PHE A 8 -4.31 11.66 -10.65
CA PHE A 8 -5.55 11.04 -10.21
C PHE A 8 -5.35 10.32 -8.88
N ILE A 9 -4.32 9.47 -8.79
CA ILE A 9 -3.94 8.74 -7.58
C ILE A 9 -3.55 9.69 -6.45
N LEU A 10 -2.74 10.73 -6.72
CA LEU A 10 -2.32 11.69 -5.71
C LEU A 10 -3.51 12.48 -5.13
N LYS A 11 -4.51 12.81 -5.95
CA LYS A 11 -5.77 13.41 -5.45
C LYS A 11 -6.54 12.45 -4.56
N LEU A 12 -6.58 11.17 -4.93
CA LEU A 12 -7.23 10.12 -4.14
C LEU A 12 -6.51 9.86 -2.81
N LEU A 13 -5.17 9.89 -2.79
CA LEU A 13 -4.35 9.83 -1.57
C LEU A 13 -4.68 10.95 -0.57
N GLY A 14 -5.15 12.09 -1.06
CA GLY A 14 -5.54 13.23 -0.23
C GLY A 14 -6.90 13.06 0.45
N CYS A 15 -7.68 12.04 0.06
CA CYS A 15 -9.00 11.79 0.62
C CYS A 15 -8.93 10.92 1.90
N PRO A 16 -9.90 11.08 2.81
CA PRO A 16 -10.07 10.17 3.93
C PRO A 16 -10.17 8.73 3.45
N ASN A 17 -9.41 7.83 4.09
CA ASN A 17 -9.32 6.40 3.73
C ASN A 17 -9.00 6.13 2.26
N TYR A 18 -8.37 7.10 1.58
CA TYR A 18 -8.04 7.03 0.15
C TYR A 18 -9.25 6.71 -0.73
N ARG A 19 -10.45 7.13 -0.30
CA ARG A 19 -11.74 6.79 -0.93
C ARG A 19 -12.58 8.04 -1.12
N THR A 20 -13.26 8.14 -2.25
CA THR A 20 -14.21 9.21 -2.51
C THR A 20 -15.19 8.86 -3.63
N GLY A 21 -16.21 9.70 -3.81
CA GLY A 21 -17.09 9.61 -4.96
C GLY A 21 -16.31 9.95 -6.24
N LEU A 22 -16.45 9.12 -7.27
CA LEU A 22 -15.85 9.39 -8.57
C LEU A 22 -16.42 10.70 -9.16
N SER A 23 -17.64 11.11 -8.80
CA SER A 23 -18.22 12.42 -9.17
C SER A 23 -17.76 13.59 -8.29
N SER A 24 -16.80 13.39 -7.38
CA SER A 24 -16.26 14.45 -6.54
C SER A 24 -15.52 15.50 -7.36
N SER A 25 -15.63 16.77 -6.94
CA SER A 25 -15.03 17.92 -7.63
C SER A 25 -13.51 17.86 -7.71
N ILE A 26 -12.87 17.06 -6.85
CA ILE A 26 -11.42 16.82 -6.91
C ILE A 26 -11.00 16.26 -8.28
N PHE A 27 -11.91 15.57 -8.99
CA PHE A 27 -11.66 14.95 -10.29
C PHE A 27 -12.14 15.79 -11.49
N ASP A 28 -12.65 17.00 -11.29
CA ASP A 28 -13.19 17.84 -12.37
C ASP A 28 -12.13 18.16 -13.44
N SER A 29 -10.85 18.23 -13.03
CA SER A 29 -9.71 18.45 -13.93
C SER A 29 -9.53 17.35 -14.98
N PHE A 30 -10.08 16.15 -14.79
CA PHE A 30 -9.96 15.02 -15.71
C PHE A 30 -11.09 14.94 -16.75
N LYS A 31 -12.11 15.80 -16.64
CA LYS A 31 -13.24 15.91 -17.59
C LYS A 31 -13.78 14.52 -18.01
N SER A 32 -13.80 14.23 -19.31
CA SER A 32 -14.29 12.98 -19.89
C SER A 32 -13.35 11.78 -19.71
N GLU A 33 -12.07 12.00 -19.42
CA GLU A 33 -11.07 10.93 -19.30
C GLU A 33 -11.11 10.22 -17.94
N LYS A 34 -11.75 10.83 -16.94
CA LYS A 34 -11.89 10.29 -15.58
C LYS A 34 -12.22 8.80 -15.53
N ASN A 35 -13.25 8.41 -16.27
CA ASN A 35 -13.74 7.02 -16.27
C ASN A 35 -12.79 6.07 -17.00
N LYS A 36 -11.98 6.59 -17.92
CA LYS A 36 -10.95 5.80 -18.60
C LYS A 36 -9.78 5.59 -17.65
N ILE A 37 -9.23 6.68 -17.10
CA ILE A 37 -8.13 6.63 -16.12
C ILE A 37 -8.46 5.70 -14.95
N CYS A 38 -9.68 5.77 -14.40
CA CYS A 38 -10.12 4.89 -13.32
C CYS A 38 -10.16 3.41 -13.73
N ARG A 39 -10.52 3.11 -14.99
CA ARG A 39 -10.53 1.74 -15.52
C ARG A 39 -9.12 1.23 -15.78
N ASP A 40 -8.30 2.02 -16.46
CA ASP A 40 -6.91 1.67 -16.79
C ASP A 40 -6.10 1.41 -15.50
N LEU A 41 -6.25 2.29 -14.49
CA LEU A 41 -5.66 2.09 -13.17
C LEU A 41 -6.26 0.89 -12.41
N GLY A 42 -7.52 0.55 -12.67
CA GLY A 42 -8.18 -0.62 -12.10
C GLY A 42 -7.71 -1.93 -12.71
N GLU A 43 -7.38 -1.95 -14.00
CA GLU A 43 -6.75 -3.09 -14.68
C GLU A 43 -5.34 -3.37 -14.16
N LEU A 44 -4.64 -2.32 -13.72
CA LEU A 44 -3.36 -2.42 -13.02
C LEU A 44 -3.50 -2.71 -11.52
N GLU A 45 -4.73 -2.86 -11.03
CA GLU A 45 -5.06 -3.08 -9.62
C GLU A 45 -4.59 -1.95 -8.69
N TYR A 46 -4.35 -0.73 -9.18
CA TYR A 46 -3.90 0.40 -8.34
C TYR A 46 -5.05 1.12 -7.65
N VAL A 47 -6.21 1.15 -8.32
CA VAL A 47 -7.45 1.66 -7.77
C VAL A 47 -8.53 0.60 -7.93
N ASP A 48 -9.55 0.68 -7.10
CA ASP A 48 -10.76 -0.09 -7.29
C ASP A 48 -11.98 0.83 -7.15
N TYR A 49 -13.11 0.39 -7.66
CA TYR A 49 -14.30 1.21 -7.77
C TYR A 49 -15.59 0.41 -7.57
N SER A 50 -16.63 1.11 -7.16
CA SER A 50 -17.95 0.51 -6.97
C SER A 50 -18.51 0.02 -8.30
N ARG A 51 -19.01 -1.21 -8.30
CA ARG A 51 -19.63 -1.85 -9.47
C ARG A 51 -21.12 -2.06 -9.25
N GLU A 52 -21.88 -2.13 -10.33
CA GLU A 52 -23.30 -2.47 -10.35
C GLU A 52 -23.60 -3.47 -11.47
N ILE A 53 -24.70 -4.19 -11.32
CA ILE A 53 -25.24 -5.03 -12.39
C ILE A 53 -25.82 -4.10 -13.45
N ALA A 54 -25.16 -4.00 -14.60
CA ALA A 54 -25.60 -3.11 -15.66
C ALA A 54 -26.68 -3.76 -16.53
N THR A 55 -26.49 -5.02 -16.88
CA THR A 55 -27.50 -5.80 -17.59
C THR A 55 -27.52 -7.24 -17.12
N VAL A 56 -28.66 -7.89 -17.29
CA VAL A 56 -28.82 -9.33 -17.07
C VAL A 56 -29.47 -9.99 -18.28
N LYS A 57 -29.14 -11.26 -18.51
CA LYS A 57 -29.75 -12.10 -19.53
C LYS A 57 -30.04 -13.47 -18.95
N ILE A 58 -31.21 -14.03 -19.21
CA ILE A 58 -31.51 -15.40 -18.80
C ILE A 58 -30.61 -16.39 -19.55
N LEU A 59 -30.10 -17.40 -18.84
CA LEU A 59 -29.32 -18.49 -19.42
C LEU A 59 -30.22 -19.70 -19.69
N PRO A 60 -29.77 -20.67 -20.52
CA PRO A 60 -30.53 -21.90 -20.78
C PRO A 60 -30.99 -22.64 -19.51
N PRO A 61 -30.18 -22.75 -18.43
CA PRO A 61 -30.64 -23.35 -17.17
C PRO A 61 -31.80 -22.59 -16.53
N GLY A 62 -31.75 -21.25 -16.52
CA GLY A 62 -32.85 -20.43 -16.01
C GLY A 62 -34.13 -20.59 -16.84
N GLN A 63 -34.00 -20.65 -18.17
CA GLN A 63 -35.11 -20.92 -19.08
C GLN A 63 -35.74 -22.30 -18.85
N ALA A 64 -34.93 -23.33 -18.62
CA ALA A 64 -35.43 -24.67 -18.31
C ALA A 64 -36.15 -24.71 -16.96
N LEU A 65 -35.62 -23.99 -15.97
CA LEU A 65 -36.21 -23.90 -14.64
C LEU A 65 -37.61 -23.26 -14.67
N LEU A 66 -37.81 -22.24 -15.52
CA LEU A 66 -39.14 -21.62 -15.72
C LEU A 66 -40.18 -22.53 -16.40
N LYS A 67 -39.79 -23.70 -16.92
CA LYS A 67 -40.69 -24.69 -17.53
C LYS A 67 -41.09 -25.82 -16.57
N LEU A 68 -40.45 -25.90 -15.41
CA LEU A 68 -40.76 -26.89 -14.38
C LEU A 68 -41.94 -26.41 -13.51
N ASP A 69 -42.61 -27.36 -12.86
CA ASP A 69 -43.72 -27.05 -11.97
C ASP A 69 -43.22 -26.30 -10.72
N SER A 70 -43.88 -25.18 -10.40
CA SER A 70 -43.42 -24.20 -9.40
C SER A 70 -43.27 -24.78 -8.00
N ALA A 71 -44.01 -25.84 -7.67
CA ALA A 71 -44.01 -26.50 -6.37
C ALA A 71 -42.74 -27.33 -6.08
N GLN A 72 -41.89 -27.58 -7.08
CA GLN A 72 -40.68 -28.42 -6.94
C GLN A 72 -39.38 -27.62 -7.08
N LEU A 73 -39.47 -26.29 -7.17
CA LEU A 73 -38.33 -25.44 -7.47
C LEU A 73 -37.53 -25.08 -6.21
N PRO A 74 -36.19 -25.23 -6.21
CA PRO A 74 -35.33 -24.81 -5.10
C PRO A 74 -35.01 -23.31 -5.16
N ILE A 75 -36.01 -22.47 -5.45
CA ILE A 75 -35.88 -21.01 -5.53
C ILE A 75 -37.06 -20.36 -4.80
N ASP A 76 -36.83 -19.21 -4.17
CA ASP A 76 -37.89 -18.46 -3.47
C ASP A 76 -38.88 -17.80 -4.44
N ASP A 77 -40.09 -17.52 -4.00
CA ASP A 77 -41.14 -16.88 -4.80
C ASP A 77 -40.71 -15.53 -5.38
N LYS A 78 -39.90 -14.76 -4.62
CA LYS A 78 -39.34 -13.50 -5.09
C LYS A 78 -38.26 -13.72 -6.17
N GLU A 79 -37.43 -14.75 -6.00
CA GLU A 79 -36.41 -15.14 -6.97
C GLU A 79 -37.06 -15.60 -8.29
N LEU A 80 -38.12 -16.42 -8.20
CA LEU A 80 -38.91 -16.89 -9.35
C LEU A 80 -39.48 -15.72 -10.13
N LYS A 81 -40.13 -14.75 -9.47
CA LYS A 81 -40.70 -13.57 -10.13
C LYS A 81 -39.65 -12.72 -10.85
N VAL A 82 -38.47 -12.57 -10.26
CA VAL A 82 -37.34 -11.87 -10.91
C VAL A 82 -36.84 -12.65 -12.13
N LEU A 83 -36.70 -13.97 -12.00
CA LEU A 83 -36.26 -14.84 -13.09
C LEU A 83 -37.27 -14.86 -14.25
N GLU A 84 -38.57 -14.95 -13.97
CA GLU A 84 -39.64 -14.88 -14.97
C GLU A 84 -39.62 -13.58 -15.76
N LYS A 85 -39.50 -12.43 -15.06
CA LYS A 85 -39.42 -11.12 -15.69
C LYS A 85 -38.16 -11.00 -16.55
N THR A 86 -37.06 -11.59 -16.10
CA THR A 86 -35.82 -11.67 -16.88
C THR A 86 -35.99 -12.53 -18.13
N GLY A 87 -36.69 -13.67 -18.02
CA GLY A 87 -36.94 -14.61 -19.11
C GLY A 87 -37.92 -14.12 -20.18
N LYS A 88 -38.77 -13.12 -19.86
CA LYS A 88 -39.67 -12.47 -20.81
C LYS A 88 -38.96 -11.58 -21.83
N SER A 89 -37.73 -11.16 -21.54
CA SER A 89 -36.93 -10.42 -22.49
C SER A 89 -36.12 -11.35 -23.38
N SER A 90 -36.11 -11.08 -24.68
CA SER A 90 -35.29 -11.80 -25.66
C SER A 90 -33.80 -11.42 -25.57
N GLY A 91 -33.47 -10.34 -24.86
CA GLY A 91 -32.13 -9.75 -24.81
C GLY A 91 -31.64 -9.43 -23.39
N LYS A 92 -30.56 -8.66 -23.34
CA LYS A 92 -30.04 -8.07 -22.11
C LYS A 92 -31.01 -7.01 -21.61
N ILE A 93 -31.36 -7.04 -20.32
CA ILE A 93 -32.21 -6.03 -19.68
C ILE A 93 -31.51 -5.38 -18.50
N ALA A 94 -31.85 -4.13 -18.20
CA ALA A 94 -31.34 -3.46 -17.03
C ALA A 94 -32.12 -3.90 -15.77
N PRO A 95 -31.49 -3.99 -14.58
CA PRO A 95 -32.22 -4.31 -13.34
C PRO A 95 -33.42 -3.39 -13.07
N SER A 96 -33.34 -2.11 -13.46
CA SER A 96 -34.43 -1.13 -13.33
C SER A 96 -35.70 -1.48 -14.12
N GLU A 97 -35.58 -2.30 -15.16
CA GLU A 97 -36.70 -2.76 -16.00
C GLU A 97 -37.42 -3.98 -15.40
N ILE A 98 -36.76 -4.67 -14.46
CA ILE A 98 -37.33 -5.80 -13.72
C ILE A 98 -38.19 -5.24 -12.58
N LYS A 99 -39.45 -4.95 -12.91
CA LYS A 99 -40.45 -4.46 -11.97
C LYS A 99 -41.20 -5.63 -11.33
N VAL A 100 -40.89 -5.90 -10.07
CA VAL A 100 -41.62 -6.83 -9.20
C VAL A 100 -42.25 -6.00 -8.07
N SER A 101 -43.57 -6.12 -7.89
CA SER A 101 -44.29 -5.40 -6.82
C SER A 101 -43.68 -5.76 -5.47
N SER A 102 -43.55 -4.79 -4.56
CA SER A 102 -42.96 -4.91 -3.22
C SER A 102 -41.46 -5.19 -3.12
N LEU A 103 -40.73 -5.29 -4.24
CA LEU A 103 -39.28 -5.54 -4.24
C LEU A 103 -38.49 -4.23 -4.32
N LYS A 104 -37.63 -3.96 -3.33
CA LYS A 104 -36.74 -2.78 -3.35
C LYS A 104 -35.55 -2.99 -4.30
N SER A 105 -34.89 -1.91 -4.70
CA SER A 105 -33.73 -1.97 -5.60
C SER A 105 -32.62 -2.87 -5.05
N ASP A 106 -32.27 -2.71 -3.77
CA ASP A 106 -31.18 -3.47 -3.15
C ASP A 106 -31.53 -4.96 -3.03
N GLU A 107 -32.78 -5.28 -2.70
CA GLU A 107 -33.27 -6.66 -2.64
C GLU A 107 -33.27 -7.33 -4.02
N ARG A 108 -33.69 -6.59 -5.06
CA ARG A 108 -33.63 -7.08 -6.44
C ARG A 108 -32.20 -7.37 -6.86
N ASP A 109 -31.28 -6.46 -6.57
CA ASP A 109 -29.88 -6.61 -6.99
C ASP A 109 -29.20 -7.79 -6.24
N ALA A 110 -29.58 -8.04 -4.98
CA ALA A 110 -29.18 -9.23 -4.23
C ALA A 110 -29.71 -10.52 -4.87
N ILE A 111 -30.99 -10.55 -5.27
CA ILE A 111 -31.59 -11.70 -5.97
C ILE A 111 -30.89 -11.95 -7.31
N LEU A 112 -30.62 -10.90 -8.09
CA LEU A 112 -29.90 -11.05 -9.36
C LEU A 112 -28.49 -11.61 -9.16
N LYS A 113 -27.81 -11.24 -8.08
CA LYS A 113 -26.52 -11.82 -7.73
C LYS A 113 -26.65 -13.32 -7.44
N ILE A 114 -27.60 -13.73 -6.61
CA ILE A 114 -27.87 -15.14 -6.29
C ILE A 114 -28.20 -15.95 -7.55
N LEU A 115 -29.07 -15.43 -8.40
CA LEU A 115 -29.44 -16.10 -9.66
C LEU A 115 -28.25 -16.23 -10.62
N SER A 116 -27.34 -15.25 -10.62
CA SER A 116 -26.11 -15.29 -11.40
C SER A 116 -25.12 -16.31 -10.85
N GLU A 117 -24.97 -16.38 -9.52
CA GLU A 117 -24.12 -17.37 -8.83
C GLU A 117 -24.62 -18.80 -9.06
N ARG A 118 -25.95 -18.99 -9.16
CA ARG A 118 -26.58 -20.28 -9.52
C ARG A 118 -26.52 -20.60 -11.02
N GLY A 119 -25.93 -19.74 -11.85
CA GLY A 119 -25.82 -19.95 -13.30
C GLY A 119 -27.16 -19.88 -14.05
N LEU A 120 -28.20 -19.31 -13.45
CA LEU A 120 -29.53 -19.17 -14.06
C LEU A 120 -29.61 -17.94 -14.98
N ILE A 121 -28.81 -16.91 -14.68
CA ILE A 121 -28.67 -15.70 -15.49
C ILE A 121 -27.20 -15.34 -15.67
N ALA A 122 -26.91 -14.60 -16.73
CA ALA A 122 -25.63 -13.92 -16.92
C ALA A 122 -25.79 -12.45 -16.53
N ALA A 123 -25.04 -12.00 -15.53
CA ALA A 123 -24.97 -10.60 -15.13
C ALA A 123 -23.73 -9.91 -15.72
N GLU A 124 -23.93 -8.81 -16.43
CA GLU A 124 -22.87 -7.93 -16.89
C GLU A 124 -22.61 -6.87 -15.82
N ILE A 125 -21.49 -6.99 -15.13
CA ILE A 125 -21.07 -6.06 -14.07
C ILE A 125 -20.28 -4.91 -14.70
N LYS A 126 -20.66 -3.66 -14.39
CA LYS A 126 -19.92 -2.46 -14.82
C LYS A 126 -19.68 -1.52 -13.64
N MET A 127 -18.81 -0.54 -13.84
CA MET A 127 -18.67 0.57 -12.92
C MET A 127 -20.02 1.25 -12.71
N LYS A 128 -20.34 1.51 -11.44
CA LYS A 128 -21.59 2.15 -11.02
C LYS A 128 -21.76 3.50 -11.75
N ARG A 129 -22.96 3.81 -12.22
CA ARG A 129 -23.24 5.10 -12.88
C ARG A 129 -23.55 6.21 -11.89
N VAL A 130 -24.28 5.89 -10.83
CA VAL A 130 -24.79 6.87 -9.84
C VAL A 130 -24.07 6.67 -8.51
N LYS A 131 -23.54 7.75 -7.94
CA LYS A 131 -22.77 7.73 -6.68
C LYS A 131 -21.67 6.65 -6.70
N ALA A 132 -20.97 6.56 -7.83
CA ALA A 132 -19.84 5.67 -7.96
C ALA A 132 -18.74 6.08 -6.99
N GLU A 133 -18.15 5.14 -6.29
CA GLU A 133 -16.98 5.37 -5.44
C GLU A 133 -15.73 4.79 -6.10
N VAL A 134 -14.60 5.40 -5.76
CA VAL A 134 -13.26 4.95 -6.15
C VAL A 134 -12.35 5.02 -4.93
N TRP A 135 -11.46 4.05 -4.78
CA TRP A 135 -10.49 3.98 -3.68
C TRP A 135 -9.16 3.37 -4.13
N LEU A 136 -8.08 3.63 -3.39
CA LEU A 136 -6.82 2.92 -3.59
C LEU A 136 -6.93 1.51 -3.03
N THR A 137 -6.39 0.55 -3.79
CA THR A 137 -6.20 -0.82 -3.33
C THR A 137 -4.95 -0.94 -2.47
N GLU A 138 -4.79 -2.08 -1.83
CA GLU A 138 -3.53 -2.43 -1.14
C GLU A 138 -2.36 -2.44 -2.12
N ARG A 139 -2.53 -3.06 -3.30
CA ARG A 139 -1.50 -3.08 -4.35
C ARG A 139 -1.11 -1.68 -4.82
N GLY A 140 -2.09 -0.78 -5.02
CA GLY A 140 -1.81 0.61 -5.38
C GLY A 140 -1.02 1.36 -4.33
N ILE A 141 -1.32 1.11 -3.04
CA ILE A 141 -0.56 1.67 -1.91
C ILE A 141 0.89 1.13 -1.92
N GLU A 142 1.08 -0.17 -2.11
CA GLU A 142 2.40 -0.80 -2.16
C GLU A 142 3.24 -0.25 -3.30
N VAL A 143 2.68 -0.20 -4.51
CA VAL A 143 3.38 0.34 -5.68
C VAL A 143 3.81 1.78 -5.44
N LEU A 144 2.92 2.63 -4.91
CA LEU A 144 3.27 4.02 -4.60
C LEU A 144 4.32 4.17 -3.51
N ARG A 145 4.42 3.23 -2.57
CA ARG A 145 5.35 3.30 -1.45
C ARG A 145 6.72 2.73 -1.80
N ASP A 146 6.73 1.57 -2.45
CA ASP A 146 7.91 0.71 -2.56
C ASP A 146 8.49 0.67 -3.99
N GLU A 147 7.66 0.84 -5.02
CA GLU A 147 8.07 0.62 -6.42
C GLU A 147 8.09 1.90 -7.27
N TYR A 148 7.29 2.90 -6.92
CA TYR A 148 7.09 4.08 -7.74
C TYR A 148 8.29 5.03 -7.67
N ASN A 149 9.08 5.05 -8.75
CA ASN A 149 10.13 6.03 -8.97
C ASN A 149 9.67 7.12 -9.95
N PRO A 150 9.52 8.39 -9.52
CA PRO A 150 9.12 9.47 -10.42
C PRO A 150 10.26 9.80 -11.39
N GLU A 151 9.99 9.65 -12.69
CA GLU A 151 10.94 9.99 -13.76
C GLU A 151 10.34 11.00 -14.75
N GLY A 152 11.21 11.79 -15.38
CA GLY A 152 10.83 12.77 -16.41
C GLY A 152 10.41 14.14 -15.87
N LYS A 153 9.69 14.90 -16.72
CA LYS A 153 9.23 16.27 -16.42
C LYS A 153 7.71 16.29 -16.24
N ALA A 154 7.25 16.24 -14.99
CA ALA A 154 5.84 16.37 -14.65
C ALA A 154 5.58 17.67 -13.87
N ASN A 155 4.56 18.43 -14.24
CA ASN A 155 4.13 19.61 -13.49
C ASN A 155 3.10 19.19 -12.43
N ILE A 156 3.55 18.99 -11.19
CA ILE A 156 2.73 18.62 -10.03
C ILE A 156 2.75 19.80 -9.05
N ASP A 157 1.58 20.20 -8.57
CA ASP A 157 1.50 21.27 -7.57
C ASP A 157 1.99 20.79 -6.18
N PHE A 158 2.36 21.74 -5.32
CA PHE A 158 2.86 21.43 -3.98
C PHE A 158 1.83 20.75 -3.07
N ASN A 159 0.52 20.86 -3.35
CA ASN A 159 -0.50 20.17 -2.56
C ASN A 159 -0.49 18.67 -2.84
N LEU A 160 -0.34 18.28 -4.11
CA LEU A 160 -0.19 16.89 -4.53
C LEU A 160 1.12 16.30 -4.03
N LEU A 161 2.23 17.04 -4.13
CA LEU A 161 3.51 16.62 -3.56
C LEU A 161 3.41 16.45 -2.03
N GLY A 162 2.83 17.43 -1.33
CA GLY A 162 2.63 17.37 0.11
C GLY A 162 1.75 16.18 0.54
N THR A 163 0.77 15.82 -0.29
CA THR A 163 -0.07 14.63 -0.08
C THR A 163 0.76 13.35 -0.17
N TYR A 164 1.61 13.23 -1.19
CA TYR A 164 2.52 12.09 -1.35
C TYR A 164 3.52 11.98 -0.20
N VAL A 165 4.15 13.09 0.21
CA VAL A 165 5.09 13.11 1.34
C VAL A 165 4.40 12.69 2.64
N ARG A 166 3.16 13.16 2.89
CA ARG A 166 2.39 12.75 4.08
C ARG A 166 2.06 11.26 4.04
N PHE A 167 1.69 10.75 2.88
CA PHE A 167 1.47 9.33 2.64
C PHE A 167 2.72 8.50 2.96
N LEU A 168 3.89 8.88 2.43
CA LEU A 168 5.15 8.18 2.68
C LEU A 168 5.50 8.21 4.17
N ARG A 169 5.42 9.37 4.83
CA ARG A 169 5.67 9.49 6.27
C ARG A 169 4.78 8.57 7.11
N LYS A 170 3.50 8.46 6.77
CA LYS A 170 2.56 7.56 7.46
C LYS A 170 2.93 6.10 7.25
N ASN A 171 3.18 5.69 6.02
CA ASN A 171 3.38 4.28 5.69
C ASN A 171 4.79 3.76 6.03
N LEU A 172 5.81 4.61 5.96
CA LEU A 172 7.17 4.27 6.38
C LEU A 172 7.29 4.24 7.91
N ARG A 173 6.57 5.11 8.64
CA ARG A 173 6.47 4.99 10.11
C ARG A 173 5.78 3.71 10.52
N LEU A 174 4.68 3.33 9.86
CA LEU A 174 4.02 2.05 10.13
C LEU A 174 4.92 0.86 9.83
N LYS A 175 5.81 0.93 8.82
CA LYS A 175 6.84 -0.10 8.57
C LYS A 175 7.90 -0.08 9.68
N SER A 176 8.34 1.07 10.15
CA SER A 176 9.26 1.19 11.28
C SER A 176 8.65 0.71 12.60
N GLU A 177 7.37 0.97 12.86
CA GLU A 177 6.63 0.48 14.03
C GLU A 177 6.30 -1.01 13.92
N LYS A 178 5.96 -1.53 12.73
CA LYS A 178 5.81 -2.98 12.50
C LYS A 178 7.14 -3.71 12.62
N VAL A 179 8.23 -3.11 12.12
CA VAL A 179 9.58 -3.63 12.32
C VAL A 179 9.94 -3.50 13.80
N SER A 180 9.64 -2.40 14.49
CA SER A 180 9.90 -2.25 15.93
C SER A 180 9.05 -3.19 16.80
N THR A 181 7.85 -3.55 16.38
CA THR A 181 6.99 -4.58 17.03
C THR A 181 7.41 -6.01 16.70
N LEU A 182 7.91 -6.29 15.49
CA LEU A 182 8.50 -7.60 15.15
C LEU A 182 9.92 -7.77 15.73
N VAL A 183 10.67 -6.67 15.90
CA VAL A 183 12.00 -6.64 16.51
C VAL A 183 11.93 -6.59 18.03
N SER A 184 10.79 -6.21 18.63
CA SER A 184 10.57 -6.45 20.07
C SER A 184 10.25 -7.92 20.39
N ASP A 185 9.82 -8.72 19.40
CA ASP A 185 9.64 -10.17 19.56
C ASP A 185 10.86 -11.00 19.12
N ILE A 186 11.77 -10.43 18.30
CA ILE A 186 13.12 -10.98 18.12
C ILE A 186 14.08 -10.10 18.92
N ASN A 187 14.10 -10.35 20.22
CA ASN A 187 15.11 -9.86 21.14
C ASN A 187 16.47 -10.49 20.74
N ILE A 188 17.07 -10.06 19.62
CA ILE A 188 18.51 -10.23 19.39
C ILE A 188 19.15 -9.18 20.30
N ASN A 189 19.16 -9.50 21.59
CA ASN A 189 19.90 -8.76 22.59
C ASN A 189 21.39 -9.05 22.34
N ILE A 190 21.94 -8.47 21.27
CA ILE A 190 23.39 -8.48 21.05
C ILE A 190 23.96 -7.74 22.24
N SER A 191 24.67 -8.47 23.09
CA SER A 191 25.23 -7.95 24.32
C SER A 191 26.32 -6.92 24.02
N ASP A 192 26.56 -6.01 24.97
CA ASP A 192 27.63 -5.02 24.85
C ASP A 192 29.00 -5.73 24.67
N GLU A 193 29.17 -6.92 25.25
CA GLU A 193 30.33 -7.78 25.08
C GLU A 193 30.51 -8.30 23.64
N GLU A 194 29.44 -8.74 22.98
CA GLU A 194 29.49 -9.20 21.58
C GLU A 194 29.82 -8.05 20.61
N ILE A 195 29.34 -6.83 20.91
CA ILE A 195 29.70 -5.62 20.16
C ILE A 195 31.19 -5.33 20.34
N LEU A 196 31.71 -5.41 21.57
CA LEU A 196 33.13 -5.22 21.85
C LEU A 196 34.02 -6.27 21.16
N GLU A 197 33.63 -7.53 21.15
CA GLU A 197 34.33 -8.58 20.40
C GLU A 197 34.32 -8.32 18.90
N THR A 198 33.18 -7.84 18.37
CA THR A 198 33.06 -7.49 16.95
C THR A 198 33.98 -6.33 16.59
N ILE A 199 34.09 -5.31 17.44
CA ILE A 199 35.03 -4.19 17.27
C ILE A 199 36.47 -4.71 17.23
N LYS A 200 36.88 -5.54 18.21
CA LYS A 200 38.24 -6.13 18.26
C LYS A 200 38.54 -7.00 17.04
N LYS A 201 37.57 -7.76 16.57
CA LYS A 201 37.70 -8.61 15.38
C LYS A 201 37.88 -7.75 14.13
N LEU A 202 37.07 -6.71 13.96
CA LEU A 202 37.15 -5.80 12.82
C LEU A 202 38.48 -5.03 12.81
N ASP A 203 38.95 -4.58 13.96
CA ASP A 203 40.24 -3.87 14.07
C ASP A 203 41.41 -4.76 13.61
N ARG A 204 41.39 -6.04 13.99
CA ARG A 204 42.37 -7.05 13.53
C ARG A 204 42.23 -7.41 12.05
N GLU A 205 41.00 -7.54 11.55
CA GLU A 205 40.70 -7.90 10.16
C GLU A 205 41.12 -6.79 9.19
N LEU A 206 40.89 -5.53 9.57
CA LEU A 206 41.17 -4.36 8.74
C LEU A 206 42.55 -3.75 9.01
N GLY A 207 43.25 -4.19 10.07
CA GLY A 207 44.56 -3.68 10.44
C GLY A 207 44.52 -2.20 10.81
N THR A 208 43.44 -1.73 11.44
CA THR A 208 43.23 -0.31 11.76
C THR A 208 44.02 0.18 12.97
N GLU A 209 44.89 -0.65 13.54
CA GLU A 209 45.81 -0.32 14.64
C GLU A 209 45.11 0.41 15.81
N ASN A 210 43.95 -0.10 16.23
CA ASN A 210 43.12 0.46 17.29
C ASN A 210 42.44 1.80 16.95
N TYR A 211 42.18 2.04 15.67
CA TYR A 211 41.56 3.26 15.16
C TYR A 211 40.44 2.94 14.15
N LEU A 212 39.45 2.15 14.60
CA LEU A 212 38.42 1.56 13.72
C LEU A 212 37.34 2.60 13.35
N PRO A 213 37.11 2.89 12.06
CA PRO A 213 35.99 3.73 11.65
C PRO A 213 34.62 3.11 11.96
N ILE A 214 33.70 3.88 12.55
CA ILE A 214 32.36 3.43 13.00
C ILE A 214 31.54 2.85 11.85
N PHE A 215 31.71 3.34 10.62
CA PHE A 215 30.93 2.87 9.48
C PHE A 215 31.15 1.38 9.17
N HIS A 216 32.34 0.83 9.45
CA HIS A 216 32.60 -0.61 9.28
C HIS A 216 31.79 -1.45 10.28
N LEU A 217 31.66 -0.97 11.52
CA LEU A 217 30.84 -1.61 12.53
C LEU A 217 29.36 -1.56 12.12
N ARG A 218 28.88 -0.43 11.61
CA ARG A 218 27.51 -0.29 11.10
C ARG A 218 27.23 -1.22 9.93
N GLN A 219 28.13 -1.33 8.96
CA GLN A 219 27.95 -2.24 7.82
C GLN A 219 27.82 -3.71 8.24
N LYS A 220 28.48 -4.12 9.33
CA LYS A 220 28.47 -5.51 9.82
C LYS A 220 27.28 -5.81 10.72
N LEU A 221 26.83 -4.82 11.49
CA LEU A 221 25.78 -4.98 12.51
C LEU A 221 24.41 -4.44 12.08
N GLN A 222 24.32 -3.68 10.98
CA GLN A 222 23.07 -3.12 10.47
C GLN A 222 22.79 -3.60 9.04
N PRO A 223 21.67 -4.30 8.80
CA PRO A 223 20.72 -4.91 9.76
C PRO A 223 21.34 -6.16 10.43
N PRO A 224 21.02 -6.50 11.70
CA PRO A 224 19.73 -6.28 12.37
C PRO A 224 19.65 -5.15 13.44
N LEU A 225 20.74 -4.56 13.90
CA LEU A 225 20.70 -3.50 14.93
C LEU A 225 20.24 -2.15 14.35
N LEU A 226 19.45 -1.40 15.11
CA LEU A 226 19.11 -0.02 14.76
C LEU A 226 20.30 0.92 15.00
N ARG A 227 20.30 2.07 14.32
CA ARG A 227 21.29 3.14 14.48
C ARG A 227 21.37 3.63 15.91
N ASP A 228 20.23 3.94 16.50
CA ASP A 228 20.18 4.49 17.86
C ASP A 228 20.59 3.44 18.91
N ASP A 229 20.23 2.17 18.71
CA ASP A 229 20.57 1.08 19.65
C ASP A 229 22.08 0.80 19.68
N LEU A 230 22.72 0.77 18.50
CA LEU A 230 24.17 0.61 18.40
C LEU A 230 24.90 1.82 19.01
N ASP A 231 24.42 3.04 18.77
CA ASP A 231 25.03 4.24 19.33
C ASP A 231 24.93 4.24 20.87
N GLN A 232 23.78 3.82 21.42
CA GLN A 232 23.62 3.66 22.87
C GLN A 232 24.55 2.59 23.45
N ALA A 233 24.73 1.45 22.77
CA ALA A 233 25.64 0.41 23.20
C ALA A 233 27.10 0.89 23.22
N LEU A 234 27.52 1.63 22.19
CA LEU A 234 28.86 2.23 22.15
C LEU A 234 29.05 3.25 23.28
N TYR A 235 28.05 4.08 23.59
CA TYR A 235 28.12 4.98 24.75
C TYR A 235 28.18 4.23 26.10
N ARG A 236 27.54 3.05 26.23
CA ARG A 236 27.67 2.21 27.43
C ARG A 236 29.06 1.60 27.57
N LEU A 237 29.64 1.14 26.45
CA LEU A 237 31.01 0.64 26.40
C LEU A 237 32.03 1.74 26.74
N GLN A 238 31.82 2.96 26.24
CA GLN A 238 32.66 4.11 26.59
C GLN A 238 32.57 4.44 28.08
N LYS A 239 31.35 4.49 28.65
CA LYS A 239 31.16 4.71 30.09
C LYS A 239 31.80 3.62 30.96
N SER A 240 31.93 2.41 30.42
CA SER A 240 32.56 1.27 31.08
C SER A 240 34.06 1.17 30.81
N ASP A 241 34.65 2.22 30.22
CA ASP A 241 36.07 2.34 29.90
C ASP A 241 36.60 1.19 29.03
N LYS A 242 35.74 0.69 28.11
CA LYS A 242 36.09 -0.38 27.16
C LYS A 242 36.52 0.16 25.81
N ILE A 243 36.03 1.35 25.46
CA ILE A 243 36.35 2.03 24.22
C ILE A 243 36.42 3.54 24.44
N ASP A 244 37.13 4.22 23.55
CA ASP A 244 37.15 5.67 23.39
C ASP A 244 36.77 6.07 21.97
N PHE A 245 36.38 7.33 21.81
CA PHE A 245 36.06 7.89 20.50
C PHE A 245 37.03 8.98 20.09
N SER A 246 37.32 9.03 18.79
CA SER A 246 38.02 10.15 18.17
C SER A 246 37.22 10.76 17.03
N THR A 247 37.40 12.06 16.83
CA THR A 247 36.70 12.85 15.82
C THR A 247 37.42 12.80 14.47
N LEU A 248 36.65 12.95 13.39
CA LEU A 248 37.22 13.07 12.05
C LEU A 248 37.81 14.47 11.85
N GLN A 249 39.14 14.56 11.67
CA GLN A 249 39.84 15.83 11.39
C GLN A 249 39.97 16.11 9.89
N GLU A 250 40.18 15.06 9.08
CA GLU A 250 40.31 15.16 7.61
C GLU A 250 39.26 14.30 6.92
N SER A 251 38.36 14.93 6.18
CA SER A 251 37.25 14.27 5.47
C SER A 251 37.58 13.87 4.03
N SER A 252 38.74 14.26 3.51
CA SER A 252 39.13 14.04 2.10
C SER A 252 39.25 12.57 1.70
N ALA A 253 39.49 11.68 2.67
CA ALA A 253 39.66 10.25 2.46
C ALA A 253 38.35 9.44 2.51
N TYR A 254 37.21 10.06 2.82
CA TYR A 254 35.94 9.36 3.08
C TYR A 254 34.80 9.90 2.23
N THR A 255 33.88 9.02 1.82
CA THR A 255 32.68 9.44 1.07
C THR A 255 31.68 10.14 2.00
N PRO A 256 30.77 10.98 1.48
CA PRO A 256 29.73 11.62 2.28
C PRO A 256 28.89 10.62 3.10
N GLU A 257 28.63 9.44 2.56
CA GLU A 257 27.87 8.37 3.23
C GLU A 257 28.67 7.74 4.38
N GLN A 258 29.99 7.61 4.22
CA GLN A 258 30.88 7.13 5.30
C GLN A 258 30.98 8.17 6.42
N ILE A 259 31.06 9.45 6.06
CA ILE A 259 31.07 10.56 7.02
C ILE A 259 29.74 10.58 7.79
N ASP A 260 28.60 10.49 7.12
CA ASP A 260 27.28 10.51 7.76
C ASP A 260 27.04 9.30 8.69
N ALA A 261 27.79 8.21 8.52
CA ALA A 261 27.76 7.08 9.43
C ALA A 261 28.42 7.36 10.80
N GLY A 262 29.08 8.51 10.99
CA GLY A 262 29.57 8.95 12.29
C GLY A 262 28.46 9.18 13.32
N ILE A 263 28.84 9.39 14.58
CA ILE A 263 27.91 9.82 15.63
C ILE A 263 27.98 11.35 15.72
N PRO A 264 26.88 12.06 15.44
CA PRO A 264 26.88 13.53 15.44
C PRO A 264 27.08 14.07 16.86
N GLN A 265 27.91 15.11 16.99
CA GLN A 265 28.12 15.84 18.24
C GLN A 265 27.52 17.25 18.15
N ASN A 266 27.09 17.78 19.30
CA ASN A 266 26.57 19.16 19.39
C ASN A 266 27.67 20.22 19.25
N ILE A 267 28.92 19.86 19.53
CA ILE A 267 30.11 20.74 19.48
C ILE A 267 31.28 19.88 18.99
N GLY A 268 31.94 20.27 17.89
CA GLY A 268 33.06 19.53 17.30
C GLY A 268 32.69 18.69 16.08
N GLY A 269 33.68 17.97 15.53
CA GLY A 269 33.48 17.02 14.44
C GLY A 269 32.69 15.78 14.89
N GLN A 270 32.15 15.01 13.94
CA GLN A 270 31.46 13.76 14.27
C GLN A 270 32.44 12.76 14.90
N LEU A 271 31.99 12.00 15.90
CA LEU A 271 32.75 10.85 16.38
C LEU A 271 32.78 9.83 15.26
N PHE A 272 33.99 9.41 14.92
CA PHE A 272 34.21 8.66 13.69
C PHE A 272 35.06 7.41 13.92
N PHE A 273 36.00 7.45 14.86
CA PHE A 273 36.87 6.33 15.18
C PHE A 273 36.57 5.78 16.56
N ILE A 274 36.62 4.45 16.67
CA ILE A 274 36.55 3.68 17.91
C ILE A 274 37.95 3.20 18.25
N ILE A 275 38.39 3.48 19.47
CA ILE A 275 39.64 3.04 20.07
C ILE A 275 39.26 2.07 21.19
N VAL A 276 39.88 0.89 21.25
CA VAL A 276 39.63 -0.10 22.31
C VAL A 276 40.67 0.05 23.42
N ASN A 277 40.21 0.02 24.67
CA ASN A 277 41.07 0.10 25.87
C ASN A 277 41.52 -1.29 26.36
#